data_AF-A5HAK0-F1
#
_entry.id   AF-A5HAK0-F1
#
_cell.length_a   1.000
_cell.length_b   1.000
_cell.length_c   1.000
_cell.angle_alpha   90.00
_cell.angle_beta   90.00
_cell.angle_gamma   90.00
#
_symmetry.space_group_name_H-M   'P 1'
#
loop_
_entity.id
_entity.type
_entity.pdbx_description
1 polymer ?
#
loop_
_entity_poly.entity_id
_entity_poly.type
_entity_poly.pdbx_seq_one_letter_code
_entity_poly.pdbx_strand_id
1 'polypeptide(L)'
;MGIHQCTAVVLLLLCASLSTYGQPAEIRRRYEHFLTQHVYGGITEQTCDRVMRQRRITRFPTGNDCKEVNTFIQANGNHVRTVCTGGGTRQTDNRDLYMSNNQFTVITCTLRSGERHPNCRYRGKESSRKIVVACEGEWPTHYEKGVIV
;
A
#
# COMPACT_ATOMS: atom_id res chain seq x y z
N MET A 1 18.95 34.42 36.00
CA MET A 1 17.90 33.49 35.49
C MET A 1 17.44 33.75 34.04
N GLY A 2 17.84 34.84 33.35
CA GLY A 2 17.26 35.18 32.03
C GLY A 2 17.82 34.43 30.80
N ILE A 3 19.09 34.01 30.81
CA ILE A 3 19.72 33.40 29.61
C ILE A 3 19.22 31.97 29.36
N HIS A 4 18.95 31.20 30.42
CA HIS A 4 18.47 29.82 30.31
C HIS A 4 17.03 29.72 29.79
N GLN A 5 16.19 30.73 30.00
CA GLN A 5 14.81 30.72 29.49
C GLN A 5 14.78 30.95 27.97
N CYS A 6 15.60 31.89 27.45
CA CYS A 6 15.68 32.15 26.01
C CYS A 6 16.16 30.92 25.21
N THR A 7 17.18 30.21 25.71
CA THR A 7 17.68 29.03 25.00
C THR A 7 16.67 27.89 24.97
N ALA A 8 15.91 27.68 26.06
CA ALA A 8 14.86 26.67 26.10
C ALA A 8 13.72 26.95 25.09
N VAL A 9 13.29 28.20 24.95
CA VAL A 9 12.24 28.59 23.99
C VAL A 9 12.71 28.42 22.55
N VAL A 10 13.94 28.86 22.22
CA VAL A 10 14.51 28.69 20.88
C VAL A 10 14.66 27.20 20.53
N LEU A 11 15.09 26.36 21.48
CA LEU A 11 15.20 24.93 21.27
C LEU A 11 13.82 24.28 21.03
N LEU A 12 12.79 24.68 21.76
CA LEU A 12 11.41 24.19 21.56
C LEU A 12 10.85 24.56 20.18
N LEU A 13 11.10 25.78 19.70
CA LEU A 13 10.66 26.21 18.36
C LEU A 13 11.41 25.47 17.24
N LEU A 14 12.72 25.22 17.41
CA LEU A 14 13.48 24.39 16.48
C LEU A 14 12.95 22.94 16.45
N CYS A 15 12.68 22.33 17.61
CA CYS A 15 12.10 20.98 17.69
C CYS A 15 10.70 20.87 17.04
N ALA A 16 9.85 21.88 17.18
CA ALA A 16 8.53 21.90 16.54
C ALA A 16 8.63 21.95 15.01
N SER A 17 9.60 22.69 14.46
CA SER A 17 9.81 22.78 13.01
C SER A 17 10.35 21.48 12.37
N LEU A 18 11.04 20.64 13.14
CA LEU A 18 11.57 19.35 12.66
C LEU A 18 10.49 18.28 12.46
N SER A 19 9.31 18.44 13.06
CA SER A 19 8.25 17.41 13.07
C SER A 19 7.48 17.33 11.74
N THR A 20 7.50 18.37 10.90
CA THR A 20 6.73 18.42 9.64
C THR A 20 7.53 17.98 8.42
N TYR A 21 8.86 18.00 8.47
CA TYR A 21 9.72 17.67 7.32
C TYR A 21 9.79 16.16 6.99
N GLY A 22 9.41 15.28 7.93
CA GLY A 22 9.46 13.82 7.74
C GLY A 22 8.32 13.25 6.88
N GLN A 23 7.22 13.98 6.71
CA GLN A 23 5.99 13.44 6.13
C GLN A 23 6.09 13.11 4.63
N PRO A 24 6.66 13.96 3.74
CA PRO A 24 6.65 13.68 2.30
C PRO A 24 7.48 12.46 1.91
N ALA A 25 8.64 12.27 2.55
CA ALA A 25 9.52 11.14 2.26
C ALA A 25 8.93 9.81 2.74
N GLU A 26 8.26 9.82 3.89
CA GLU A 26 7.57 8.65 4.42
C GLU A 26 6.38 8.24 3.55
N ILE A 27 5.50 9.19 3.19
CA ILE A 27 4.33 8.92 2.34
C ILE A 27 4.79 8.33 1.01
N ARG A 28 5.83 8.90 0.40
CA ARG A 28 6.42 8.38 -0.84
C ARG A 28 6.88 6.93 -0.69
N ARG A 29 7.61 6.60 0.38
CA ARG A 29 8.07 5.23 0.65
C ARG A 29 6.89 4.26 0.80
N ARG A 30 5.83 4.66 1.51
CA ARG A 30 4.62 3.83 1.71
C ARG A 30 3.86 3.62 0.39
N TYR A 31 3.73 4.66 -0.43
CA TYR A 31 3.13 4.57 -1.76
C TYR A 31 3.93 3.68 -2.71
N GLU A 32 5.26 3.80 -2.74
CA GLU A 32 6.13 2.93 -3.55
C GLU A 32 6.01 1.46 -3.13
N HIS A 33 5.94 1.21 -1.83
CA HIS A 33 5.68 -0.13 -1.29
C HIS A 33 4.29 -0.64 -1.70
N PHE A 34 3.25 0.20 -1.62
CA PHE A 34 1.92 -0.13 -2.11
C PHE A 34 1.91 -0.50 -3.59
N LEU A 35 2.56 0.29 -4.45
CA LEU A 35 2.65 0.00 -5.90
C LEU A 35 3.34 -1.34 -6.16
N THR A 36 4.44 -1.59 -5.44
CA THR A 36 5.21 -2.83 -5.54
C THR A 36 4.34 -4.03 -5.21
N GLN A 37 3.56 -3.96 -4.12
CA GLN A 37 2.73 -5.08 -3.68
C GLN A 37 1.42 -5.21 -4.45
N HIS A 38 0.79 -4.12 -4.86
CA HIS A 38 -0.63 -4.14 -5.20
C HIS A 38 -0.97 -3.60 -6.59
N VAL A 39 -0.04 -3.04 -7.37
CA VAL A 39 -0.38 -2.47 -8.68
C VAL A 39 0.47 -3.06 -9.80
N TYR A 40 -0.19 -3.71 -10.75
CA TYR A 40 0.46 -4.19 -11.96
C TYR A 40 -0.55 -4.44 -13.08
N GLY A 41 -0.57 -3.59 -14.11
CA GLY A 41 -1.50 -3.77 -15.24
C GLY A 41 -1.33 -5.06 -16.03
N GLY A 42 -0.12 -5.66 -16.01
CA GLY A 42 0.18 -6.92 -16.70
C GLY A 42 0.02 -8.18 -15.85
N ILE A 43 -0.58 -8.09 -14.66
CA ILE A 43 -0.86 -9.27 -13.83
C ILE A 43 -1.94 -10.14 -14.50
N THR A 44 -1.78 -11.46 -14.36
CA THR A 44 -2.77 -12.48 -14.73
C THR A 44 -2.72 -13.60 -13.69
N GLU A 45 -3.71 -14.50 -13.67
CA GLU A 45 -3.72 -15.63 -12.74
C GLU A 45 -2.45 -16.50 -12.80
N GLN A 46 -1.89 -16.68 -14.01
CA GLN A 46 -0.71 -17.54 -14.25
C GLN A 46 0.62 -16.88 -13.90
N THR A 47 0.61 -15.57 -13.59
CA THR A 47 1.85 -14.80 -13.40
C THR A 47 2.16 -14.49 -11.95
N CYS A 48 1.33 -14.93 -11.00
CA CYS A 48 1.53 -14.76 -9.57
C CYS A 48 2.94 -15.17 -9.10
N ASP A 49 3.40 -16.39 -9.38
CA ASP A 49 4.75 -16.87 -9.01
C ASP A 49 5.84 -15.92 -9.49
N ARG A 50 5.78 -15.57 -10.78
CA ARG A 50 6.78 -14.72 -11.42
C ARG A 50 6.82 -13.33 -10.78
N VAL A 51 5.65 -12.70 -10.63
CA VAL A 51 5.54 -11.32 -10.14
C VAL A 51 5.90 -11.26 -8.65
N MET A 52 5.40 -12.18 -7.82
CA MET A 52 5.73 -12.25 -6.40
C MET A 52 7.25 -12.40 -6.18
N ARG A 53 7.90 -13.24 -6.99
CA ARG A 53 9.36 -13.44 -6.95
C ARG A 53 10.14 -12.24 -7.46
N GLN A 54 9.80 -11.72 -8.63
CA GLN A 54 10.50 -10.57 -9.24
C GLN A 54 10.44 -9.33 -8.35
N ARG A 55 9.31 -9.11 -7.68
CA ARG A 55 9.10 -7.98 -6.76
C ARG A 55 9.50 -8.26 -5.31
N ARG A 56 10.03 -9.46 -5.02
CA ARG A 56 10.43 -9.90 -3.67
C ARG A 56 9.36 -9.64 -2.61
N ILE A 57 8.10 -9.97 -2.92
CA ILE A 57 6.99 -9.76 -1.99
C ILE A 57 7.02 -10.87 -0.93
N THR A 58 7.29 -10.48 0.30
CA THR A 58 7.47 -11.34 1.47
C THR A 58 6.40 -11.07 2.53
N ARG A 59 6.23 -12.02 3.46
CA ARG A 59 5.30 -11.88 4.59
C ARG A 59 5.63 -10.66 5.45
N PHE A 60 6.91 -10.44 5.71
CA PHE A 60 7.42 -9.33 6.49
C PHE A 60 8.40 -8.48 5.67
N PRO A 61 8.63 -7.20 6.03
CA PRO A 61 9.58 -6.34 5.31
C PRO A 61 11.02 -6.88 5.29
N THR A 62 11.36 -7.76 6.23
CA THR A 62 12.65 -8.45 6.32
C THR A 62 12.46 -9.96 6.18
N GLY A 63 13.50 -10.65 5.71
CA GLY A 63 13.47 -12.09 5.48
C GLY A 63 12.97 -12.47 4.09
N ASN A 64 12.70 -13.77 3.91
CA ASN A 64 12.36 -14.36 2.60
C ASN A 64 11.09 -15.21 2.65
N ASP A 65 10.34 -15.18 3.75
CA ASP A 65 9.14 -15.99 3.93
C ASP A 65 8.05 -15.56 2.93
N CYS A 66 7.38 -16.55 2.34
CA CYS A 66 6.31 -16.32 1.38
C CYS A 66 5.15 -15.57 2.04
N LYS A 67 4.63 -14.53 1.39
CA LYS A 67 3.40 -13.87 1.82
C LYS A 67 2.22 -14.78 1.46
N GLU A 68 1.33 -15.08 2.40
CA GLU A 68 0.27 -16.08 2.20
C GLU A 68 -0.77 -15.65 1.17
N VAL A 69 -1.18 -14.37 1.20
CA VAL A 69 -2.12 -13.79 0.25
C VAL A 69 -1.65 -12.40 -0.15
N ASN A 70 -1.68 -12.15 -1.46
CA ASN A 70 -1.45 -10.82 -1.99
C ASN A 70 -2.40 -10.56 -3.16
N THR A 71 -2.99 -9.37 -3.22
CA THR A 71 -3.89 -9.00 -4.32
C THR A 71 -3.25 -7.91 -5.16
N PHE A 72 -3.17 -8.13 -6.47
CA PHE A 72 -2.79 -7.11 -7.44
C PHE A 72 -4.03 -6.53 -8.09
N ILE A 73 -4.07 -5.21 -8.19
CA ILE A 73 -5.00 -4.44 -8.98
C ILE A 73 -4.44 -4.38 -10.40
N GLN A 74 -5.21 -4.87 -11.37
CA GLN A 74 -4.84 -4.90 -12.78
C GLN A 74 -5.08 -3.54 -13.42
N ALA A 75 -4.29 -2.54 -13.00
CA ALA A 75 -4.36 -1.17 -13.47
C ALA A 75 -2.97 -0.49 -13.39
N ASN A 76 -2.89 0.76 -13.82
CA ASN A 76 -1.72 1.61 -13.57
C ASN A 76 -1.88 2.42 -12.27
N GLY A 77 -0.77 2.90 -11.72
CA GLY A 77 -0.76 3.62 -10.44
C GLY A 77 -1.58 4.91 -10.45
N ASN A 78 -1.63 5.64 -11.56
CA ASN A 78 -2.42 6.88 -11.67
C ASN A 78 -3.92 6.59 -11.59
N HIS A 79 -4.38 5.51 -12.22
CA HIS A 79 -5.79 5.11 -12.12
C HIS A 79 -6.15 4.70 -10.69
N VAL A 80 -5.30 3.92 -10.02
CA VAL A 80 -5.54 3.55 -8.61
C VAL A 80 -5.49 4.77 -7.69
N ARG A 81 -4.63 5.75 -7.95
CA ARG A 81 -4.55 7.02 -7.21
C ARG A 81 -5.89 7.76 -7.19
N THR A 82 -6.68 7.67 -8.26
CA THR A 82 -7.98 8.35 -8.33
C THR A 82 -8.89 8.00 -7.16
N VAL A 83 -8.76 6.82 -6.55
CA VAL A 83 -9.55 6.43 -5.37
C VAL A 83 -9.37 7.40 -4.20
N CYS A 84 -8.18 7.98 -4.05
CA CYS A 84 -7.88 9.00 -3.02
C CYS A 84 -8.22 10.43 -3.45
N THR A 85 -8.45 10.69 -4.75
CA THR A 85 -8.62 12.04 -5.32
C THR A 85 -9.98 12.26 -6.00
N GLY A 86 -11.02 11.51 -5.60
CA GLY A 86 -12.41 11.71 -6.03
C GLY A 86 -13.08 10.48 -6.67
N GLY A 87 -12.30 9.48 -7.08
CA GLY A 87 -12.77 8.19 -7.58
C GLY A 87 -13.15 7.19 -6.48
N GLY A 88 -13.17 7.61 -5.21
CA GLY A 88 -13.54 6.78 -4.07
C GLY A 88 -14.37 7.53 -3.03
N THR A 89 -15.05 6.75 -2.19
CA THR A 89 -15.89 7.21 -1.09
C THR A 89 -15.22 6.86 0.25
N ARG A 90 -14.98 7.88 1.08
CA ARG A 90 -14.39 7.72 2.42
C ARG A 90 -15.30 6.85 3.29
N GLN A 91 -14.71 5.89 4.00
CA GLN A 91 -15.43 4.97 4.88
C GLN A 91 -15.77 5.64 6.22
N THR A 92 -16.92 5.28 6.80
CA THR A 92 -17.41 5.84 8.07
C THR A 92 -16.60 5.35 9.26
N ASP A 93 -16.25 4.06 9.26
CA ASP A 93 -15.68 3.37 10.41
C ASP A 93 -14.18 3.65 10.55
N ASN A 94 -13.51 3.96 9.43
CA ASN A 94 -12.13 4.39 9.41
C ASN A 94 -11.94 5.48 8.36
N ARG A 95 -11.62 6.69 8.82
CA ARG A 95 -11.54 7.89 7.99
C ARG A 95 -10.37 7.86 7.01
N ASP A 96 -9.37 7.02 7.21
CA ASP A 96 -8.24 6.89 6.29
C ASP A 96 -8.56 5.95 5.12
N LEU A 97 -9.63 5.16 5.23
CA LEU A 97 -10.04 4.21 4.20
C LEU A 97 -10.99 4.83 3.18
N TYR A 98 -10.75 4.50 1.91
CA TYR A 98 -11.56 4.90 0.77
C TYR A 98 -11.94 3.67 -0.04
N MET A 99 -13.23 3.50 -0.32
CA MET A 99 -13.74 2.48 -1.24
C MET A 99 -13.85 3.07 -2.63
N SER A 100 -13.33 2.40 -3.65
CA SER A 100 -13.48 2.84 -5.03
C SER A 100 -14.94 2.90 -5.46
N ASN A 101 -15.31 3.93 -6.22
CA ASN A 101 -16.66 4.06 -6.75
C ASN A 101 -16.94 3.01 -7.83
N ASN A 102 -15.94 2.73 -8.66
CA ASN A 102 -15.97 1.71 -9.70
C ASN A 102 -15.27 0.42 -9.26
N GLN A 103 -15.60 -0.68 -9.92
CA GLN A 103 -14.91 -1.95 -9.75
C GLN A 103 -13.57 -1.95 -10.50
N PHE A 104 -12.59 -2.65 -9.96
CA PHE A 104 -11.33 -2.99 -10.60
C PHE A 104 -11.26 -4.50 -10.83
N THR A 105 -10.61 -4.90 -11.93
CA THR A 105 -10.12 -6.27 -12.06
C THR A 105 -8.96 -6.46 -11.10
N VAL A 106 -9.04 -7.50 -10.28
CA VAL A 106 -7.98 -7.86 -9.33
C VAL A 106 -7.59 -9.32 -9.48
N ILE A 107 -6.31 -9.61 -9.31
CA ILE A 107 -5.77 -10.97 -9.20
C ILE A 107 -5.34 -11.20 -7.76
N THR A 108 -6.03 -12.09 -7.06
CA THR A 108 -5.61 -12.57 -5.73
C THR A 108 -4.69 -13.76 -5.91
N CYS A 109 -3.42 -13.59 -5.52
CA CYS A 109 -2.42 -14.65 -5.44
C CYS A 109 -2.47 -15.27 -4.04
N THR A 110 -2.89 -16.53 -3.96
CA THR A 110 -2.94 -17.31 -2.71
C THR A 110 -1.84 -18.35 -2.71
N LEU A 111 -1.02 -18.40 -1.66
CA LEU A 111 0.05 -19.37 -1.50
C LEU A 111 -0.53 -20.78 -1.51
N ARG A 112 0.00 -21.63 -2.39
CA ARG A 112 -0.33 -23.05 -2.53
C ARG A 112 0.72 -23.94 -1.88
N SER A 113 2.00 -23.61 -2.04
CA SER A 113 3.11 -24.39 -1.48
C SER A 113 4.40 -23.58 -1.45
N GLY A 114 5.36 -24.02 -0.65
CA GLY A 114 6.64 -23.36 -0.44
C GLY A 114 6.61 -22.42 0.76
N GLU A 115 7.75 -22.29 1.44
CA GLU A 115 7.88 -21.53 2.68
C GLU A 115 8.65 -20.22 2.48
N ARG A 116 9.65 -20.25 1.59
CA ARG A 116 10.54 -19.12 1.32
C ARG A 116 10.81 -18.92 -0.17
N HIS A 117 11.09 -17.68 -0.56
CA HIS A 117 11.63 -17.37 -1.88
C HIS A 117 12.94 -18.15 -2.13
N PRO A 118 13.21 -18.56 -3.38
CA PRO A 118 12.41 -18.33 -4.59
C PRO A 118 11.31 -19.38 -4.83
N ASN A 119 11.04 -20.26 -3.88
CA ASN A 119 10.22 -21.48 -4.07
C ASN A 119 8.73 -21.29 -3.79
N CYS A 120 8.27 -20.07 -3.54
CA CYS A 120 6.85 -19.78 -3.32
C CYS A 120 6.02 -20.09 -4.57
N ARG A 121 4.95 -20.88 -4.42
CA ARG A 121 4.00 -21.22 -5.48
C ARG A 121 2.61 -20.73 -5.12
N TYR A 122 1.97 -20.04 -6.05
CA TYR A 122 0.70 -19.37 -5.85
C TYR A 122 -0.35 -19.85 -6.84
N ARG A 123 -1.60 -19.83 -6.39
CA ARG A 123 -2.77 -19.88 -7.26
C ARG A 123 -3.30 -18.45 -7.44
N GLY A 124 -3.34 -17.97 -8.67
CA GLY A 124 -4.05 -16.73 -9.00
C GLY A 124 -5.55 -16.98 -9.15
N LYS A 125 -6.35 -15.99 -8.74
CA LYS A 125 -7.79 -15.93 -9.04
C LYS A 125 -8.18 -14.52 -9.43
N GLU A 126 -8.76 -14.37 -10.61
CA GLU A 126 -9.34 -13.13 -11.09
C GLU A 126 -10.72 -12.89 -10.47
N SER A 127 -11.01 -11.61 -10.18
CA SER A 127 -12.36 -11.16 -9.83
C SER A 127 -12.50 -9.66 -10.09
N SER A 128 -13.72 -9.22 -10.34
CA SER A 128 -14.08 -7.79 -10.33
C SER A 128 -14.51 -7.39 -8.92
N ARG A 129 -13.92 -6.32 -8.37
CA ARG A 129 -14.17 -5.87 -6.99
C ARG A 129 -14.09 -4.36 -6.88
N LYS A 130 -14.90 -3.75 -6.01
CA LYS A 130 -14.52 -2.44 -5.44
C LYS A 130 -13.34 -2.66 -4.50
N ILE A 131 -12.34 -1.79 -4.55
CA ILE A 131 -11.16 -1.87 -3.67
C ILE A 131 -11.32 -0.89 -2.53
N VAL A 132 -10.85 -1.27 -1.34
CA VAL A 132 -10.71 -0.39 -0.19
C VAL A 132 -9.22 -0.20 0.07
N VAL A 133 -8.79 1.05 0.10
CA VAL A 133 -7.38 1.42 0.32
C VAL A 133 -7.28 2.50 1.39
N ALA A 134 -6.19 2.50 2.15
CA ALA A 134 -5.85 3.64 2.99
C ALA A 134 -5.19 4.73 2.14
N CYS A 135 -5.57 5.99 2.36
CA CYS A 135 -5.04 7.15 1.67
C CYS A 135 -4.36 8.11 2.65
N GLU A 136 -3.10 8.48 2.38
CA GLU A 136 -2.41 9.58 3.04
C GLU A 136 -2.36 10.77 2.05
N GLY A 137 -3.26 11.73 2.25
CA GLY A 137 -3.52 12.77 1.26
C GLY A 137 -4.02 12.14 -0.05
N GLU A 138 -3.30 12.37 -1.15
CA GLU A 138 -3.64 11.84 -2.47
C GLU A 138 -3.08 10.44 -2.74
N TRP A 139 -2.38 9.84 -1.79
CA TRP A 139 -1.53 8.67 -2.02
C TRP A 139 -2.09 7.40 -1.37
N PRO A 140 -2.39 6.34 -2.14
CA PRO A 140 -2.72 5.04 -1.56
C PRO A 140 -1.50 4.42 -0.86
N THR A 141 -1.62 4.09 0.43
CA THR A 141 -0.50 3.56 1.22
C THR A 141 -0.73 2.12 1.71
N HIS A 142 -1.98 1.65 1.70
CA HIS A 142 -2.33 0.29 2.12
C HIS A 142 -3.52 -0.25 1.33
N TYR A 143 -3.47 -1.53 0.94
CA TYR A 143 -4.63 -2.25 0.40
C TYR A 143 -5.32 -3.00 1.55
N GLU A 144 -6.55 -2.61 1.85
CA GLU A 144 -7.33 -3.20 2.95
C GLU A 144 -8.03 -4.48 2.46
N LYS A 145 -8.92 -4.35 1.47
CA LYS A 145 -9.73 -5.45 0.95
C LYS A 145 -10.32 -5.13 -0.41
N GLY A 146 -10.80 -6.19 -1.07
CA GLY A 146 -11.68 -6.06 -2.23
C GLY A 146 -13.07 -6.55 -1.87
N VAL A 147 -14.08 -5.74 -2.16
CA VAL A 147 -15.50 -6.00 -1.91
C VAL A 147 -16.17 -6.42 -3.22
N ILE A 148 -16.82 -7.59 -3.20
CA ILE A 148 -17.69 -8.04 -4.29
C ILE A 148 -19.01 -7.28 -4.13
N VAL A 149 -19.49 -6.69 -5.22
CA VAL A 149 -20.75 -5.95 -5.29
C VAL A 149 -21.68 -6.65 -6.25
#